data_AF-A0A2A7AZZ1-F1
#
_entry.id   AF-A0A2A7AZZ1-F1
#
_cell.length_a   1.000
_cell.length_b   1.000
_cell.length_c   1.000
_cell.angle_alpha   90.00
_cell.angle_beta   90.00
_cell.angle_gamma   90.00
#
_symmetry.space_group_name_H-M   'P 1'
#
loop_
_entity.id
_entity.type
_entity.pdbx_description
1 polymer ?
#
loop_
_entity_poly.entity_id
_entity_poly.type
_entity_poly.pdbx_seq_one_letter_code
_entity_poly.pdbx_strand_id
1 'polypeptide(L)'
;MICCPFHADRNPSMKVDFRFHCFGCGVDGDVIDFTAKLFQLSLRQAAEKLASDFGLSATDNFQPLPCKPVEKPLCYSWQNALRPVS
;
A
#
# COMPACT_ATOMS: atom_id res chain seq x y z
N MET A 1 6.87 1.54 19.32
CA MET A 1 5.47 1.11 19.10
C MET A 1 4.56 2.26 19.50
N ILE A 2 3.44 2.46 18.79
CA ILE A 2 2.47 3.53 19.00
C ILE A 2 1.06 2.96 19.15
N CYS A 3 0.12 3.72 19.71
CA CYS A 3 -1.30 3.36 19.69
C CYS A 3 -1.83 3.47 18.26
N CYS A 4 -2.59 2.48 17.81
CA CYS A 4 -3.12 2.45 16.46
C CYS A 4 -4.22 3.52 16.27
N PRO A 5 -4.13 4.39 15.25
CA PRO A 5 -5.16 5.40 14.99
C PRO A 5 -6.40 4.83 14.29
N PHE A 6 -6.34 3.58 13.82
CA PHE A 6 -7.38 2.95 13.01
C PHE A 6 -8.38 2.11 13.81
N HIS A 7 -8.17 1.96 15.11
CA HIS A 7 -9.14 1.35 16.02
C HIS A 7 -9.02 1.96 17.41
N ALA A 8 -9.98 1.71 18.29
CA ALA A 8 -9.93 2.15 19.67
C ALA A 8 -8.85 1.34 20.44
N ASP A 9 -7.61 1.81 20.36
CA ASP A 9 -6.47 1.17 20.99
C ASP A 9 -6.13 1.80 22.34
N ARG A 10 -5.90 0.96 23.35
CA ARG A 10 -5.51 1.39 24.70
C ARG A 10 -4.03 1.11 25.01
N ASN A 11 -3.41 0.17 24.30
CA ASN A 11 -2.04 -0.26 24.53
C ASN A 11 -1.27 -0.20 23.21
N PRO A 12 -0.06 0.38 23.15
CA PRO A 12 0.65 0.60 21.89
C PRO A 12 0.82 -0.70 21.08
N SER A 13 -0.02 -0.89 20.05
CA SER A 13 -0.12 -2.13 19.27
C SER A 13 0.41 -2.02 17.83
N MET A 14 0.84 -0.82 17.42
CA MET A 14 1.27 -0.53 16.07
C MET A 14 2.79 -0.29 15.99
N LYS A 15 3.43 -0.89 14.97
CA LYS A 15 4.82 -0.65 14.59
C LYS A 15 4.86 0.10 13.26
N VAL A 16 5.76 1.08 13.16
CA VAL A 16 5.99 1.88 11.97
C VAL A 16 7.49 1.88 11.69
N ASP A 17 7.88 1.35 10.54
CA ASP A 17 9.23 1.41 9.98
C ASP A 17 9.11 1.93 8.53
N PHE A 18 9.53 1.15 7.53
CA PHE A 18 9.22 1.41 6.11
C PHE A 18 7.76 1.14 5.74
N ARG A 19 7.11 0.27 6.51
CA ARG A 19 5.69 -0.08 6.43
C ARG A 19 5.11 0.01 7.82
N PHE A 20 3.79 0.08 7.89
CA PHE A 20 3.10 0.01 9.16
C PHE A 20 2.37 -1.33 9.31
N HIS A 21 2.29 -1.81 10.54
CA HIS A 21 1.48 -2.97 10.90
C HIS A 21 0.95 -2.79 12.32
N CYS A 22 -0.35 -3.02 12.49
CA CYS A 22 -1.01 -3.07 13.78
C CYS A 22 -1.30 -4.52 14.17
N PHE A 23 -0.69 -4.97 15.27
CA PHE A 23 -0.90 -6.33 15.77
C PHE A 23 -2.28 -6.51 16.45
N GLY A 24 -2.97 -5.41 16.80
CA GLY A 24 -4.28 -5.45 17.45
C GLY A 24 -5.44 -5.66 16.46
N CYS A 25 -5.47 -4.88 15.38
CA CYS A 25 -6.56 -4.93 14.39
C CYS A 25 -6.14 -5.52 13.03
N GLY A 26 -4.86 -5.86 12.85
CA GLY A 26 -4.33 -6.49 11.63
C GLY A 26 -4.13 -5.54 10.45
N VAL A 27 -4.42 -4.24 10.60
CA VAL A 27 -4.21 -3.29 9.51
C VAL A 27 -2.73 -3.10 9.22
N ASP A 28 -2.38 -3.18 7.95
CA ASP A 28 -1.02 -3.02 7.45
C ASP A 28 -1.02 -2.19 6.15
N GLY A 29 0.17 -1.75 5.74
CA GLY A 29 0.33 -0.99 4.51
C GLY A 29 1.63 -0.20 4.47
N ASP A 30 1.77 0.63 3.45
CA ASP A 30 2.84 1.61 3.33
C ASP A 30 2.41 3.03 3.75
N VAL A 31 3.24 4.03 3.46
CA VAL A 31 2.97 5.44 3.78
C VAL A 31 1.75 5.99 3.02
N ILE A 32 1.52 5.54 1.80
CA ILE A 32 0.37 5.96 0.98
C ILE A 32 -0.91 5.34 1.54
N ASP A 33 -0.89 4.05 1.86
CA ASP A 33 -2.01 3.35 2.50
C ASP A 33 -2.38 3.99 3.84
N PHE A 34 -1.37 4.35 4.64
CA PHE A 34 -1.58 5.00 5.94
C PHE A 34 -2.30 6.34 5.76
N THR A 35 -1.81 7.16 4.83
CA THR A 35 -2.39 8.48 4.52
C THR A 35 -3.80 8.35 3.96
N ALA A 36 -4.03 7.40 3.05
CA ALA A 36 -5.34 7.12 2.48
C ALA A 36 -6.36 6.75 3.56
N LYS A 37 -6.00 5.87 4.50
CA LYS A 37 -6.88 5.46 5.59
C LYS A 37 -7.12 6.59 6.60
N LEU A 38 -6.08 7.35 6.95
CA LEU A 38 -6.16 8.41 7.94
C LEU A 38 -7.04 9.58 7.47
N PHE A 39 -6.92 9.94 6.19
CA PHE A 39 -7.67 11.06 5.59
C PHE A 39 -8.89 10.63 4.77
N GLN A 40 -9.19 9.33 4.70
CA GLN A 40 -10.30 8.78 3.92
C GLN A 40 -10.24 9.19 2.44
N LEU A 41 -9.05 9.10 1.87
CA LEU A 41 -8.74 9.48 0.48
C LEU A 41 -8.53 8.24 -0.38
N SER A 42 -8.71 8.38 -1.70
CA SER A 42 -8.20 7.38 -2.64
C SER A 42 -6.67 7.36 -2.63
N LEU A 43 -6.04 6.25 -3.05
CA LEU A 43 -4.57 6.14 -3.09
C LEU A 43 -3.90 7.26 -3.91
N ARG A 44 -4.52 7.69 -5.03
CA ARG A 44 -4.05 8.81 -5.84
C ARG A 44 -4.09 10.12 -5.05
N GLN A 45 -5.22 10.42 -4.41
CA GLN A 45 -5.37 11.63 -3.61
C GLN A 45 -4.43 11.62 -2.39
N ALA A 46 -4.18 10.46 -1.79
CA ALA A 46 -3.22 10.32 -0.69
C ALA A 46 -1.78 10.60 -1.16
N ALA A 47 -1.38 10.10 -2.34
CA ALA A 47 -0.09 10.40 -2.95
C ALA A 47 0.05 11.89 -3.31
N GLU A 48 -1.00 12.50 -3.87
CA GLU A 48 -1.06 13.94 -4.16
C GLU A 48 -0.94 14.76 -2.88
N LYS A 49 -1.64 14.36 -1.81
CA LYS A 49 -1.55 15.01 -0.50
C LYS A 49 -0.12 14.95 0.04
N LEU A 50 0.53 13.78 0.01
CA LEU A 50 1.92 13.65 0.43
C LEU A 50 2.85 14.52 -0.41
N ALA A 51 2.63 14.58 -1.72
CA ALA A 51 3.42 15.43 -2.59
C ALA A 51 3.25 16.93 -2.24
N SER A 52 2.03 17.37 -1.93
CA SER A 52 1.77 18.74 -1.49
C SER A 52 2.35 19.03 -0.10
N ASP A 53 2.17 18.13 0.88
CA ASP A 53 2.62 18.32 2.26
C ASP A 53 4.14 18.47 2.37
N PHE A 54 4.90 17.74 1.51
CA PHE A 54 6.37 17.75 1.51
C PHE A 54 6.99 18.59 0.39
N GLY A 55 6.18 19.31 -0.40
CA GLY A 55 6.67 20.13 -1.53
C GLY A 55 7.31 19.31 -2.66
N LEU A 56 6.89 18.05 -2.83
CA LEU A 56 7.29 17.18 -3.95
C LEU A 56 6.46 17.42 -5.21
N SER A 57 5.45 18.31 -5.14
CA SER A 57 4.68 18.75 -6.31
C SER A 57 5.63 19.36 -7.34
N ALA A 58 5.73 18.71 -8.49
CA ALA A 58 6.66 19.04 -9.54
C ALA A 58 6.54 20.51 -9.96
N THR A 59 7.60 21.27 -9.76
CA THR A 59 7.99 22.31 -10.71
C THR A 59 8.27 21.64 -12.06
N ASP A 60 7.21 21.55 -12.88
CA ASP A 60 7.22 21.58 -14.34
C ASP A 60 8.14 20.61 -15.11
N ASN A 61 8.42 19.41 -14.59
CA ASN A 61 9.13 18.36 -15.35
C ASN A 61 8.68 16.94 -14.95
N PHE A 62 7.39 16.74 -14.71
CA PHE A 62 6.87 15.39 -14.54
C PHE A 62 6.81 14.72 -15.92
N GLN A 63 7.89 14.07 -16.34
CA GLN A 63 7.78 13.09 -17.41
C GLN A 63 6.82 12.02 -16.90
N PRO A 64 5.70 11.75 -17.60
CA PRO A 64 4.84 10.64 -17.24
C PRO A 64 5.71 9.39 -17.28
N LEU A 65 5.99 8.82 -16.12
CA LEU A 65 6.56 7.48 -16.10
C LEU A 65 5.47 6.58 -16.68
N PRO A 66 5.71 5.86 -17.78
CA PRO A 66 4.71 4.96 -18.30
C PRO A 66 4.44 3.92 -17.20
N CYS A 67 3.27 3.99 -16.57
CA CYS A 67 2.72 2.89 -15.81
C CYS A 67 2.52 1.75 -16.80
N LYS A 68 3.54 0.93 -17.01
CA LYS A 68 3.36 -0.36 -17.68
C LYS A 68 2.34 -1.09 -16.83
N PRO A 69 1.21 -1.58 -17.41
CA PRO A 69 0.34 -2.48 -16.70
C PRO A 69 1.21 -3.57 -16.08
N VAL A 70 1.09 -3.78 -14.77
CA VAL A 70 1.63 -4.99 -14.17
C VAL A 70 0.77 -6.12 -14.75
N GLU A 71 1.25 -6.70 -15.85
CA GLU A 71 0.81 -8.00 -16.31
C GLU A 71 1.20 -8.96 -15.20
N LYS A 72 0.25 -9.31 -14.34
CA LYS A 72 0.42 -10.39 -13.37
C LYS A 72 0.89 -11.60 -14.20
N PRO A 73 2.09 -12.15 -13.98
CA PRO A 73 2.45 -13.36 -14.68
C PRO A 73 1.43 -14.40 -14.27
N LEU A 74 0.67 -14.91 -15.26
CA LEU A 74 -0.12 -16.12 -15.08
C LEU A 74 0.83 -17.16 -14.50
N CYS A 75 0.63 -17.52 -13.23
CA CYS A 75 1.37 -18.58 -12.60
C CYS A 75 1.06 -19.88 -13.37
N TYR A 76 1.92 -20.24 -14.31
CA TYR A 76 1.91 -21.57 -14.95
C TYR A 76 2.47 -22.59 -13.96
N SER A 77 1.73 -22.87 -12.88
CA SER A 77 2.02 -24.01 -12.01
C SER A 77 0.82 -24.92 -11.74
N TRP A 78 -0.29 -24.78 -12.49
CA TRP A 78 -1.47 -25.63 -12.35
C TRP A 78 -1.95 -26.30 -13.65
N GLN A 79 -1.11 -26.41 -14.68
CA GLN A 79 -1.46 -27.11 -15.93
C GLN A 79 -0.93 -28.55 -16.02
N ASN A 80 -0.24 -29.07 -15.00
CA ASN A 80 0.21 -30.47 -14.98
C ASN A 80 -0.61 -31.38 -14.04
N ALA A 81 -1.83 -30.99 -13.65
CA ALA A 81 -2.74 -31.85 -12.87
C ALA A 81 -3.74 -32.67 -13.73
N LEU A 82 -3.63 -32.62 -15.06
CA LEU A 82 -4.50 -33.37 -15.98
C LEU A 82 -3.72 -34.03 -17.13
N ARG A 83 -2.62 -34.74 -16.84
CA ARG A 83 -2.12 -35.75 -17.78
C ARG A 83 -2.62 -37.13 -17.34
N PRO A 84 -3.34 -37.88 -18.22
CA PRO A 84 -3.69 -39.26 -17.92
C PRO A 84 -2.42 -40.09 -17.80
N VAL A 85 -2.35 -40.91 -16.76
CA VAL A 85 -1.35 -41.97 -16.61
C VAL A 85 -1.61 -42.98 -17.72
N SER A 86 -0.67 -43.09 -18.66
CA SER A 86 -0.60 -44.19 -19.62
C SER A 86 -0.23 -45.49 -18.93
#